data_AF-A0A919M7N3-F1
#
_entry.id   AF-A0A919M7N3-F1
#
_cell.length_a   1.000
_cell.length_b   1.000
_cell.length_c   1.000
_cell.angle_alpha   90.00
_cell.angle_beta   90.00
_cell.angle_gamma   90.00
#
_symmetry.space_group_name_H-M   'P 1'
#
loop_
_entity.id
_entity.type
_entity.pdbx_description
1 polymer ?
#
loop_
_entity_poly.entity_id
_entity_poly.type
_entity_poly.pdbx_seq_one_letter_code
_entity_poly.pdbx_strand_id
1 'polypeptide(L)'
;MPARIRLDHKGMGEMLRSAEIAATIALRAAHVERTVSEHPSIVRHEMPVERHAYASDRAGEDVAIEHAGGLAVEAKYGVLADAARAVALQVTTAKQQATRRRRKAKKGQAAS
;
A
#
# COMPACT_ATOMS: atom_id res chain seq x y z
N MET A 1 -37.73 -9.28 7.17
CA MET A 1 -36.53 -10.06 6.82
C MET A 1 -35.51 -9.10 6.22
N PRO A 2 -34.37 -8.80 6.86
CA PRO A 2 -33.39 -7.89 6.28
C PRO A 2 -32.84 -8.52 4.99
N ALA A 3 -32.89 -7.76 3.89
CA ALA A 3 -32.37 -8.22 2.61
C ALA A 3 -30.87 -8.51 2.75
N ARG A 4 -30.46 -9.77 2.50
CA ARG A 4 -29.06 -10.14 2.44
C ARG A 4 -28.50 -9.68 1.10
N ILE A 5 -27.91 -8.49 1.08
CA ILE A 5 -27.16 -8.00 -0.08
C ILE A 5 -25.94 -8.92 -0.26
N ARG A 6 -25.89 -9.65 -1.37
CA ARG A 6 -24.69 -10.39 -1.80
C ARG A 6 -23.92 -9.49 -2.76
N LEU A 7 -22.69 -9.17 -2.40
CA LEU A 7 -21.78 -8.43 -3.28
C LEU A 7 -21.37 -9.33 -4.45
N ASP A 8 -21.49 -8.82 -5.68
CA ASP A 8 -20.95 -9.48 -6.85
C ASP A 8 -19.43 -9.36 -6.84
N HIS A 9 -18.77 -10.46 -6.51
CA HIS A 9 -17.31 -10.54 -6.44
C HIS A 9 -16.65 -10.28 -7.81
N LYS A 10 -17.31 -10.61 -8.91
CA LYS A 10 -16.74 -10.43 -10.25
C LYS A 10 -16.80 -8.97 -10.67
N GLY A 11 -17.97 -8.33 -10.55
CA GLY A 11 -18.11 -6.88 -10.80
C GLY A 11 -17.22 -6.02 -9.90
N MET A 12 -17.04 -6.39 -8.63
CA MET A 12 -16.09 -5.71 -7.75
C MET A 12 -14.63 -5.86 -8.21
N GLY A 13 -14.26 -7.02 -8.76
CA GLY A 13 -12.93 -7.23 -9.31
C GLY A 13 -12.65 -6.36 -10.54
N GLU A 14 -13.64 -6.19 -11.40
CA GLU A 14 -13.57 -5.30 -12.58
C GLU A 14 -13.47 -3.83 -12.16
N MET A 15 -14.27 -3.41 -11.17
CA MET A 15 -14.18 -2.07 -10.59
C MET A 15 -12.79 -1.77 -10.03
N LEU A 16 -12.19 -2.71 -9.27
CA LEU A 16 -10.86 -2.52 -8.68
C LEU A 16 -9.70 -2.47 -9.70
N ARG A 17 -9.96 -2.87 -10.94
CA ARG A 17 -9.04 -2.79 -12.07
C ARG A 17 -9.34 -1.59 -12.99
N SER A 18 -10.34 -0.78 -12.65
CA SER A 18 -10.69 0.38 -13.44
C SER A 18 -9.58 1.44 -13.43
N ALA A 19 -9.51 2.21 -14.52
CA ALA A 19 -8.57 3.32 -14.65
C ALA A 19 -8.78 4.40 -13.57
N GLU A 20 -10.02 4.60 -13.13
CA GLU A 20 -10.37 5.56 -12.09
C GLU A 20 -9.77 5.18 -10.73
N ILE A 21 -9.86 3.90 -10.35
CA ILE A 21 -9.24 3.38 -9.13
C ILE A 21 -7.72 3.50 -9.23
N ALA A 22 -7.14 3.14 -10.37
CA ALA A 22 -5.70 3.25 -10.60
C ALA A 22 -5.20 4.71 -10.46
N ALA A 23 -5.90 5.67 -11.07
CA ALA A 23 -5.59 7.09 -10.96
C ALA A 23 -5.70 7.60 -9.52
N THR A 24 -6.72 7.14 -8.79
CA THR A 24 -6.89 7.51 -7.37
C THR A 24 -5.75 6.98 -6.51
N ILE A 25 -5.30 5.75 -6.75
CA ILE A 25 -4.15 5.16 -6.04
C ILE A 25 -2.88 5.94 -6.37
N ALA A 26 -2.66 6.25 -7.64
CA ALA A 26 -1.51 7.04 -8.10
C ALA A 26 -1.45 8.41 -7.43
N LEU A 27 -2.58 9.12 -7.33
CA LEU A 27 -2.64 10.41 -6.65
C LEU A 27 -2.27 10.31 -5.17
N ARG A 28 -2.75 9.28 -4.47
CA ARG A 28 -2.44 9.08 -3.05
C ARG A 28 -0.97 8.72 -2.84
N ALA A 29 -0.43 7.85 -3.69
CA ALA A 29 0.97 7.46 -3.61
C ALA A 29 1.92 8.61 -3.96
N ALA A 30 1.58 9.46 -4.93
CA ALA A 30 2.32 10.70 -5.20
C ALA A 30 2.30 11.66 -4.00
N HIS A 31 1.18 11.73 -3.26
CA HIS A 31 1.12 12.53 -2.03
C HIS A 31 2.00 11.96 -0.91
N VAL A 32 2.04 10.63 -0.77
CA VAL A 32 2.96 9.95 0.17
C VAL A 32 4.41 10.23 -0.22
N GLU A 33 4.78 10.00 -1.48
CA GLU A 33 6.11 10.28 -2.03
C GLU A 33 6.55 11.71 -1.69
N ARG A 34 5.72 12.70 -2.00
CA ARG A 34 6.01 14.11 -1.70
C ARG A 34 6.22 14.37 -0.21
N THR A 35 5.32 13.86 0.63
CA THR A 35 5.39 14.04 2.09
C THR A 35 6.67 13.45 2.66
N VAL A 36 7.09 12.28 2.16
CA VAL A 36 8.31 11.60 2.59
C VAL A 36 9.54 12.34 2.08
N SER A 37 9.55 12.77 0.82
CA SER A 37 10.66 13.52 0.21
C SER A 37 10.92 14.86 0.88
N GLU A 38 9.87 15.52 1.40
CA GLU A 38 9.97 16.79 2.13
C GLU A 38 10.41 16.60 3.60
N HIS A 39 10.49 15.36 4.11
CA HIS A 39 10.82 15.11 5.51
C HIS A 39 12.28 15.52 5.82
N PRO A 40 12.56 16.27 6.92
CA PRO A 40 13.89 16.81 7.19
C PRO A 40 15.03 15.77 7.23
N SER A 41 14.76 14.56 7.72
CA SER A 41 15.74 13.47 7.75
C SER A 41 16.02 12.87 6.38
N ILE A 42 15.06 12.91 5.45
CA ILE A 42 15.22 12.42 4.08
C ILE A 42 16.04 13.44 3.28
N VAL A 43 15.66 14.72 3.37
CA VAL A 43 16.38 15.84 2.73
C VAL A 43 17.82 15.93 3.23
N ARG A 44 18.04 15.86 4.55
CA ARG A 44 19.38 15.97 5.14
C ARG A 44 20.35 14.89 4.66
N HIS A 45 19.83 13.70 4.35
CA HIS A 45 20.62 12.55 3.96
C HIS A 45 20.49 12.23 2.46
N GLU A 46 19.88 13.13 1.69
CA GLU A 46 19.66 13.00 0.24
C GLU A 46 19.12 11.61 -0.15
N MET A 47 18.21 11.07 0.66
CA MET A 47 17.69 9.72 0.44
C MET A 47 16.69 9.74 -0.73
N PRO A 48 16.94 8.99 -1.82
CA PRO A 48 15.98 8.92 -2.92
C PRO A 48 14.70 8.22 -2.47
N VAL A 49 13.57 8.79 -2.87
CA VAL A 49 12.25 8.21 -2.68
C VAL A 49 11.71 7.86 -4.05
N GLU A 50 11.40 6.59 -4.27
CA GLU A 50 10.90 6.09 -5.55
C GLU A 50 9.49 5.55 -5.44
N ARG A 51 8.77 5.60 -6.56
CA ARG A 51 7.41 5.11 -6.69
C ARG A 51 7.31 4.13 -7.84
N HIS A 52 6.78 2.94 -7.54
CA HIS A 52 6.70 1.83 -8.48
C HIS A 52 5.25 1.37 -8.61
N ALA A 53 4.66 1.57 -9.80
CA ALA A 53 3.32 1.09 -10.07
C ALA A 53 3.33 -0.41 -10.40
N TYR A 54 2.34 -1.14 -9.88
CA TYR A 54 2.15 -2.55 -10.18
C TYR A 54 0.66 -2.90 -10.27
N ALA A 55 0.38 -3.96 -11.01
CA ALA A 55 -0.96 -4.50 -11.12
C ALA A 55 -0.94 -5.98 -10.71
N SER A 56 -1.83 -6.36 -9.79
CA SER A 56 -2.08 -7.75 -9.44
C SER A 56 -3.56 -8.08 -9.70
N ASP A 57 -4.26 -8.56 -8.69
CA ASP A 57 -5.70 -8.63 -8.58
C ASP A 57 -6.40 -7.26 -8.61
N ARG A 58 -5.65 -6.16 -8.36
CA ARG A 58 -6.09 -4.75 -8.37
C ARG A 58 -4.92 -3.83 -8.72
N ALA A 59 -5.19 -2.55 -9.03
CA ALA A 59 -4.14 -1.54 -9.15
C ALA A 59 -3.44 -1.32 -7.79
N GLY A 60 -2.13 -1.08 -7.81
CA GLY A 60 -1.31 -0.82 -6.64
C GLY A 60 -0.10 0.06 -6.99
N GLU A 61 0.43 0.76 -6.00
CA GLU A 61 1.69 1.48 -6.10
C GLU A 61 2.51 1.25 -4.83
N ASP A 62 3.80 1.06 -5.00
CA ASP A 62 4.79 1.00 -3.91
C ASP A 62 5.51 2.35 -3.83
N VAL A 63 5.79 2.79 -2.61
CA VAL A 63 6.64 3.97 -2.33
C VAL A 63 7.76 3.51 -1.41
N ALA A 64 9.00 3.71 -1.83
CA ALA A 64 10.17 3.19 -1.13
C ALA A 64 11.24 4.28 -0.95
N ILE A 65 11.97 4.22 0.16
CA ILE A 65 13.17 5.02 0.39
C ILE A 65 14.37 4.16 0.00
N GLU A 66 14.94 4.40 -1.17
CA GLU A 66 16.04 3.59 -1.73
C GLU A 66 17.40 4.03 -1.18
N HIS A 67 17.56 3.91 0.14
CA HIS A 67 18.81 4.28 0.81
C HIS A 67 19.16 3.28 1.91
N ALA A 68 20.45 3.01 2.10
CA ALA A 68 20.93 2.09 3.15
C ALA A 68 20.50 2.55 4.56
N GLY A 69 20.43 3.87 4.77
CA GLY A 69 19.91 4.49 5.99
C GLY A 69 18.38 4.62 6.06
N GLY A 70 17.66 4.33 4.98
CA GLY A 70 16.20 4.48 4.91
C GLY A 70 15.47 3.61 5.93
N LEU A 71 15.96 2.39 6.18
CA LEU A 71 15.43 1.51 7.22
C LEU A 71 15.59 2.09 8.63
N ALA A 72 16.73 2.75 8.90
CA ALA A 72 16.98 3.37 10.20
C ALA A 72 16.13 4.63 10.41
N VAL A 73 15.92 5.42 9.35
CA VAL A 73 15.01 6.59 9.37
C VAL A 73 13.57 6.13 9.60
N GLU A 74 13.12 5.09 8.89
CA GLU A 74 11.79 4.53 9.09
C GLU A 74 11.62 3.95 10.51
N ALA A 75 12.61 3.22 11.02
CA ALA A 75 12.56 2.67 12.38
C ALA A 75 12.52 3.76 13.47
N LYS A 76 13.16 4.90 13.22
CA LYS A 76 13.29 5.99 14.21
C LYS A 76 12.13 6.99 14.15
N TYR A 77 11.66 7.31 12.94
CA TYR A 77 10.70 8.38 12.71
C TYR A 77 9.37 7.91 12.13
N GLY A 78 9.29 6.68 11.57
CA GLY A 78 8.05 6.15 11.01
C GLY A 78 7.49 6.99 9.84
N VAL A 79 8.37 7.60 9.04
CA VAL A 79 8.01 8.62 8.04
C VAL A 79 7.01 8.07 7.02
N LEU A 80 7.18 6.83 6.56
CA LEU A 80 6.23 6.20 5.63
C LEU A 80 4.89 5.91 6.30
N ALA A 81 4.91 5.47 7.56
CA ALA A 81 3.70 5.22 8.33
C ALA A 81 2.88 6.48 8.57
N ASP A 82 3.54 7.59 8.88
CA ASP A 82 2.88 8.88 9.11
C ASP A 82 2.39 9.52 7.80
N ALA A 83 3.19 9.45 6.73
CA ALA A 83 2.76 9.90 5.40
C ALA A 83 1.55 9.09 4.89
N ALA A 84 1.53 7.77 5.09
CA ALA A 84 0.39 6.94 4.75
C ALA A 84 -0.86 7.29 5.58
N ARG A 85 -0.71 7.58 6.88
CA ARG A 85 -1.84 8.02 7.73
C ARG A 85 -2.43 9.34 7.25
N ALA A 86 -1.61 10.27 6.77
CA ALA A 86 -2.08 11.56 6.26
C ALA A 86 -3.03 11.44 5.06
N VAL A 87 -2.90 10.38 4.26
CA VAL A 87 -3.78 10.07 3.12
C VAL A 87 -4.83 8.98 3.43
N ALA A 88 -5.07 8.74 4.73
CA ALA A 88 -5.98 7.71 5.23
C ALA A 88 -5.68 6.30 4.68
N LEU A 89 -4.40 6.01 4.43
CA LEU A 89 -3.90 4.68 4.08
C LEU A 89 -3.34 3.99 5.33
N GLN A 90 -3.40 2.65 5.33
CA GLN A 90 -2.90 1.82 6.42
C GLN A 90 -1.63 1.09 5.99
N VAL A 91 -0.53 1.26 6.73
CA VAL A 91 0.69 0.47 6.52
C VAL A 91 0.54 -0.88 7.21
N THR A 92 0.60 -1.96 6.43
CA THR A 92 0.65 -3.33 6.96
C THR A 92 2.08 -3.82 6.94
N THR A 93 2.63 -4.19 8.09
CA THR A 93 4.00 -4.73 8.19
C THR A 93 4.11 -6.11 7.51
N ALA A 94 5.32 -6.48 7.09
CA ALA A 94 5.60 -7.78 6.43
C ALA A 94 5.10 -8.99 7.25
N LYS A 95 5.13 -8.92 8.59
CA LYS A 95 4.59 -9.95 9.49
C LYS A 95 3.07 -10.11 9.35
N GLN A 96 2.35 -9.01 9.14
CA GLN A 96 0.91 -9.00 8.88
C GLN A 96 0.57 -9.47 7.46
N GLN A 97 1.42 -9.16 6.47
CA GLN A 97 1.27 -9.67 5.11
C GLN A 97 1.53 -11.19 5.04
N ALA A 98 2.58 -11.70 5.71
CA ALA A 98 2.92 -13.11 5.76
C ALA A 98 1.84 -13.95 6.44
N THR A 99 1.26 -13.46 7.54
CA THR A 99 0.12 -14.11 8.20
C THR A 99 -1.14 -14.10 7.33
N ARG A 100 -1.42 -13.00 6.61
CA ARG A 100 -2.51 -12.94 5.62
C ARG A 100 -2.30 -13.93 4.47
N ARG A 101 -1.09 -14.02 3.91
CA ARG A 101 -0.73 -14.98 2.85
C ARG A 101 -0.90 -16.43 3.33
N ARG A 102 -0.41 -16.77 4.53
CA ARG A 102 -0.62 -18.10 5.15
C ARG A 102 -2.10 -18.44 5.33
N ARG A 103 -2.91 -17.48 5.79
CA ARG A 103 -4.38 -17.69 5.93
C ARG A 103 -5.05 -17.89 4.57
N LYS A 104 -4.65 -17.16 3.54
CA LYS A 104 -5.17 -17.32 2.17
C LYS A 104 -4.81 -18.69 1.59
N ALA A 105 -3.57 -19.15 1.78
CA ALA A 105 -3.11 -20.48 1.36
C ALA A 105 -3.89 -21.61 2.07
N LYS A 106 -4.08 -21.51 3.39
CA LYS A 106 -4.85 -22.50 4.17
C LYS A 106 -6.33 -22.55 3.77
N LYS A 107 -6.91 -21.41 3.37
CA LYS A 107 -8.30 -21.33 2.88
C LYS A 107 -8.47 -21.88 1.46
N GLY A 108 -7.44 -21.79 0.61
CA GLY A 108 -7.43 -22.42 -0.71
C GLY A 108 -7.35 -23.95 -0.64
N GLN A 109 -6.59 -24.50 0.29
CA GLN A 109 -6.49 -25.95 0.51
C GLN A 109 -7.75 -26.59 1.12
N ALA A 110 -8.58 -25.82 1.85
CA ALA A 110 -9.83 -26.32 2.43
C ALA A 110 -11.04 -26.23 1.48
N ALA A 111 -10.84 -25.64 0.29
CA ALA A 111 -11.86 -25.49 -0.74
C ALA A 111 -11.57 -26.36 -1.98
N SER A 112 -10.55 -27.22 -1.90
CA SER A 112 -10.23 -28.30 -2.85
C SER A 112 -10.58 -29.63 -2.20
#